data_AF-A0A0Q4LCM5-F1
#
_entry.id   AF-A0A0Q4LCM5-F1
#
_cell.length_a   1.000
_cell.length_b   1.000
_cell.length_c   1.000
_cell.angle_alpha   90.00
_cell.angle_beta   90.00
_cell.angle_gamma   90.00
#
_symmetry.space_group_name_H-M   'P 1'
#
loop_
_entity.id
_entity.type
_entity.pdbx_description
1 polymer ?
#
loop_
_entity_poly.entity_id
_entity_poly.type
_entity_poly.pdbx_seq_one_letter_code
_entity_poly.pdbx_strand_id
1 'polypeptide(L)'
;MASWRRWTGGLLLAAAALPAVAAGQALAPTGRWSANTAGRASLPPMGWNSWNAFYTDVDEEKVLASAKIIVDSGLAAKGYRYVNIDDGWWLQRRQRDGRVLIRTATFPSARTADGATSFRPLTGRLHAMGLKAGIYTDIGRNSCGQAYTANGPNQPEGSMAEREIGLYDHVDGDIRAYFAEWGFDYIKVDGCGIRALGPDSKMVQGGRYRALGPIVDVDSLGRTDVAAVRGLYQQVADALKRHNPDGDYIFSVCLWGSADVRSWGRFIGGTSRTSEDITASWTRMLHNLDSTSRRALYGHPGSWNDPDMLFVGTGDFDKDHLTEARAHFSLWAMVNAPLLIGYDLRKAGPELMAILGNERIIALNQDPAGNQATLAYDSEDVQIYVKALADGTKAVAILNRRDKPFDATLTADHLKLRADADISLDDLWTGTRTSFRDERTFTLAAHQALVFRARGGRQLPNGLYLSELPGRVNPAVDGITVPENEPMIHRGILHWNSTRGGGERPRYAGWGGAQVDATPYGETLGIAGKRYATGLGVLANSRLEVRAGDAKRFTASVGVDDSARDRSHPVRFAVYGDGRLLARSKPMRFGEAAVPIAADVAGVKLVELVAEGKRGERFPDPVVWADAALVTQ
;
A
#
# COMPACT_ATOMS: atom_id res chain seq x y z
N MET A 1 17.37 13.58 -67.58
CA MET A 1 16.05 13.87 -66.97
C MET A 1 15.70 12.71 -66.05
N ALA A 2 15.70 12.93 -64.73
CA ALA A 2 14.95 12.15 -63.73
C ALA A 2 15.33 12.65 -62.32
N SER A 3 14.52 13.56 -61.78
CA SER A 3 14.61 14.06 -60.40
C SER A 3 14.00 13.05 -59.43
N TRP A 4 14.76 12.59 -58.44
CA TRP A 4 14.22 11.81 -57.33
C TRP A 4 13.76 12.75 -56.20
N ARG A 5 12.44 12.85 -56.04
CA ARG A 5 11.79 13.57 -54.93
C ARG A 5 11.93 12.75 -53.65
N ARG A 6 12.55 13.35 -52.62
CA ARG A 6 12.52 12.86 -51.24
C ARG A 6 11.14 13.16 -50.63
N TRP A 7 10.45 12.12 -50.16
CA TRP A 7 9.25 12.24 -49.33
C TRP A 7 9.67 12.20 -47.86
N THR A 8 9.62 13.35 -47.19
CA THR A 8 9.70 13.44 -45.73
C THR A 8 8.29 13.25 -45.16
N GLY A 9 7.96 12.03 -44.76
CA GLY A 9 6.75 11.75 -44.00
C GLY A 9 6.99 12.03 -42.53
N GLY A 10 6.54 13.19 -42.04
CA GLY A 10 6.43 13.47 -40.61
C GLY A 10 5.22 12.73 -40.03
N LEU A 11 5.45 11.75 -39.17
CA LEU A 11 4.41 11.12 -38.37
C LEU A 11 4.05 12.06 -37.21
N LEU A 12 2.91 12.72 -37.32
CA LEU A 12 2.24 13.43 -36.22
C LEU A 12 1.77 12.39 -35.19
N LEU A 13 2.42 12.35 -34.03
CA LEU A 13 1.92 11.66 -32.84
C LEU A 13 0.64 12.36 -32.36
N ALA A 14 -0.51 11.76 -32.66
CA ALA A 14 -1.76 12.14 -32.02
C ALA A 14 -1.77 11.58 -30.59
N ALA A 15 -1.30 12.38 -29.63
CA ALA A 15 -1.56 12.12 -28.23
C ALA A 15 -3.08 12.22 -28.01
N ALA A 16 -3.74 11.10 -27.77
CA ALA A 16 -5.12 11.10 -27.29
C ALA A 16 -5.11 11.72 -25.88
N ALA A 17 -5.41 13.03 -25.81
CA ALA A 17 -5.64 13.70 -24.53
C ALA A 17 -6.85 13.03 -23.87
N LEU A 18 -6.62 12.36 -22.74
CA LEU A 18 -7.70 11.94 -21.85
C LEU A 18 -8.49 13.19 -21.45
N PRO A 19 -9.83 13.13 -21.36
CA PRO A 19 -10.57 14.28 -20.89
C PRO A 19 -10.15 14.53 -19.45
N ALA A 20 -9.59 15.71 -19.18
CA ALA A 20 -9.44 16.21 -17.83
C ALA A 20 -10.85 16.24 -17.22
N VAL A 21 -11.13 15.33 -16.29
CA VAL A 21 -12.38 15.33 -15.53
C VAL A 21 -12.45 16.67 -14.83
N ALA A 22 -13.34 17.55 -15.28
CA ALA A 22 -13.54 18.84 -14.64
C ALA A 22 -13.83 18.59 -13.16
N ALA A 23 -13.23 19.36 -12.24
CA ALA A 23 -13.36 19.17 -10.80
C ALA A 23 -14.83 19.07 -10.30
N GLY A 24 -15.80 19.59 -11.06
CA GLY A 24 -17.24 19.44 -10.80
C GLY A 24 -17.86 18.07 -11.10
N GLN A 25 -17.24 17.23 -11.94
CA GLN A 25 -17.68 15.85 -12.21
C GLN A 25 -17.15 14.85 -11.18
N ALA A 26 -16.07 15.18 -10.47
CA ALA A 26 -15.43 14.28 -9.51
C ALA A 26 -16.29 13.98 -8.27
N LEU A 27 -17.08 14.96 -7.80
CA LEU A 27 -17.95 14.80 -6.63
C LEU A 27 -19.33 14.21 -6.94
N ALA A 28 -19.69 14.07 -8.22
CA ALA A 28 -20.97 13.50 -8.59
C ALA A 28 -21.03 12.03 -8.12
N PRO A 29 -22.12 11.58 -7.48
CA PRO A 29 -22.26 10.19 -7.07
C PRO A 29 -22.32 9.29 -8.32
N THR A 30 -21.68 8.14 -8.25
CA THR A 30 -21.55 7.18 -9.36
C THR A 30 -22.36 5.91 -9.15
N GLY A 31 -22.71 5.58 -7.91
CA GLY A 31 -23.27 4.29 -7.53
C GLY A 31 -22.32 3.11 -7.81
N ARG A 32 -21.03 3.35 -7.99
CA ARG A 32 -20.03 2.34 -8.37
C ARG A 32 -18.82 2.40 -7.45
N TRP A 33 -18.32 1.23 -7.08
CA TRP A 33 -17.03 1.10 -6.42
C TRP A 33 -15.93 1.38 -7.43
N SER A 34 -15.15 2.45 -7.22
CA SER A 34 -14.16 2.94 -8.18
C SER A 34 -12.80 2.28 -8.03
N ALA A 35 -12.45 1.80 -6.83
CA ALA A 35 -11.16 1.16 -6.60
C ALA A 35 -11.04 -0.20 -7.31
N ASN A 36 -9.80 -0.61 -7.58
CA ASN A 36 -9.47 -1.80 -8.35
C ASN A 36 -10.11 -3.05 -7.73
N THR A 37 -10.82 -3.82 -8.55
CA THR A 37 -11.34 -5.14 -8.21
C THR A 37 -10.85 -6.22 -9.17
N ALA A 38 -9.96 -5.86 -10.12
CA ALA A 38 -9.31 -6.80 -11.01
C ALA A 38 -8.04 -7.37 -10.34
N GLY A 39 -7.54 -8.49 -10.85
CA GLY A 39 -6.39 -9.16 -10.27
C GLY A 39 -6.76 -10.14 -9.14
N ARG A 40 -5.74 -10.70 -8.49
CA ARG A 40 -5.86 -11.64 -7.35
C ARG A 40 -5.56 -11.01 -5.99
N ALA A 41 -5.80 -9.71 -5.84
CA ALA A 41 -5.56 -8.96 -4.60
C ALA A 41 -6.77 -8.91 -3.65
N SER A 42 -7.70 -9.88 -3.70
CA SER A 42 -8.86 -9.92 -2.78
C SER A 42 -8.44 -10.05 -1.31
N LEU A 43 -7.26 -10.60 -1.06
CA LEU A 43 -6.53 -10.61 0.21
C LEU A 43 -5.10 -10.12 -0.04
N PRO A 44 -4.37 -9.65 0.98
CA PRO A 44 -2.97 -9.25 0.81
C PRO A 44 -2.14 -10.42 0.26
N PRO A 45 -1.30 -10.21 -0.77
CA PRO A 45 -0.50 -11.29 -1.33
C PRO A 45 0.58 -11.73 -0.35
N MET A 46 0.82 -13.04 -0.27
CA MET A 46 1.86 -13.63 0.56
C MET A 46 2.85 -14.43 -0.29
N GLY A 47 4.13 -14.34 0.00
CA GLY A 47 5.15 -14.96 -0.83
C GLY A 47 6.58 -14.69 -0.36
N TRP A 48 7.50 -14.72 -1.31
CA TRP A 48 8.92 -14.49 -1.12
C TRP A 48 9.45 -13.61 -2.23
N ASN A 49 10.42 -12.74 -1.93
CA ASN A 49 11.12 -11.89 -2.89
C ASN A 49 12.63 -11.98 -2.67
N SER A 50 13.38 -12.03 -3.77
CA SER A 50 14.84 -12.26 -3.76
C SER A 50 15.69 -11.09 -3.26
N TRP A 51 15.19 -9.86 -3.27
CA TRP A 51 16.01 -8.65 -3.14
C TRP A 51 16.77 -8.55 -1.82
N ASN A 52 16.06 -8.65 -0.69
CA ASN A 52 16.70 -8.51 0.62
C ASN A 52 17.66 -9.68 0.93
N ALA A 53 17.49 -10.82 0.26
CA ALA A 53 18.36 -11.99 0.42
C ALA A 53 19.62 -11.92 -0.45
N PHE A 54 19.50 -11.43 -1.69
CA PHE A 54 20.52 -11.61 -2.73
C PHE A 54 20.89 -10.35 -3.50
N TYR A 55 20.16 -9.24 -3.34
CA TYR A 55 20.26 -8.04 -4.17
C TYR A 55 20.24 -8.43 -5.67
N THR A 56 21.21 -7.94 -6.46
CA THR A 56 21.35 -8.28 -7.88
C THR A 56 22.05 -9.62 -8.12
N ASP A 57 22.56 -10.30 -7.08
CA ASP A 57 23.18 -11.63 -7.19
C ASP A 57 22.13 -12.75 -7.11
N VAL A 58 21.01 -12.59 -7.80
CA VAL A 58 19.97 -13.62 -7.91
C VAL A 58 20.26 -14.59 -9.06
N ASP A 59 19.99 -15.88 -8.83
CA ASP A 59 20.13 -16.93 -9.83
C ASP A 59 19.00 -17.98 -9.73
N GLU A 60 18.89 -18.82 -10.75
CA GLU A 60 17.83 -19.83 -10.86
C GLU A 60 17.87 -20.87 -9.73
N GLU A 61 19.07 -21.25 -9.26
CA GLU A 61 19.22 -22.23 -8.18
C GLU A 61 18.66 -21.68 -6.87
N LYS A 62 19.06 -20.45 -6.51
CA LYS A 62 18.58 -19.75 -5.32
C LYS A 62 17.07 -19.64 -5.32
N VAL A 63 16.48 -19.21 -6.45
CA VAL A 63 15.01 -19.07 -6.60
C VAL A 63 14.29 -20.41 -6.43
N LEU A 64 14.74 -21.47 -7.12
CA LEU A 64 14.11 -22.78 -7.05
C LEU A 64 14.30 -23.46 -5.68
N ALA A 65 15.44 -23.25 -5.02
CA ALA A 65 15.68 -23.74 -3.67
C ALA A 65 14.77 -23.07 -2.65
N SER A 66 14.61 -21.74 -2.70
CA SER A 66 13.65 -21.03 -1.84
C SER A 66 12.22 -21.47 -2.10
N ALA A 67 11.82 -21.63 -3.37
CA ALA A 67 10.50 -22.16 -3.75
C ALA A 67 10.24 -23.56 -3.17
N LYS A 68 11.23 -24.46 -3.27
CA LYS A 68 11.12 -25.81 -2.71
C LYS A 68 10.93 -25.78 -1.19
N ILE A 69 11.67 -24.92 -0.47
CA ILE A 69 11.54 -24.79 0.99
C ILE A 69 10.14 -24.30 1.37
N ILE A 70 9.57 -23.32 0.64
CA ILE A 70 8.21 -22.83 0.87
C ILE A 70 7.18 -23.97 0.79
N VAL A 71 7.35 -24.90 -0.16
CA VAL A 71 6.48 -26.08 -0.30
C VAL A 71 6.75 -27.09 0.80
N ASP A 72 8.00 -27.54 0.95
CA ASP A 72 8.40 -28.60 1.89
C ASP A 72 8.08 -28.25 3.34
N SER A 73 8.20 -26.98 3.72
CA SER A 73 7.92 -26.51 5.08
C SER A 73 6.43 -26.26 5.36
N GLY A 74 5.57 -26.43 4.35
CA GLY A 74 4.14 -26.14 4.43
C GLY A 74 3.77 -24.65 4.41
N LEU A 75 4.71 -23.74 4.14
CA LEU A 75 4.38 -22.30 4.03
C LEU A 75 3.45 -22.04 2.84
N ALA A 76 3.59 -22.78 1.74
CA ALA A 76 2.67 -22.71 0.60
C ALA A 76 1.21 -22.95 1.01
N ALA A 77 0.97 -23.96 1.84
CA ALA A 77 -0.36 -24.28 2.36
C ALA A 77 -0.93 -23.18 3.28
N LYS A 78 -0.05 -22.42 3.94
CA LYS A 78 -0.39 -21.28 4.80
C LYS A 78 -0.61 -19.97 4.03
N GLY A 79 -0.40 -19.98 2.71
CA GLY A 79 -0.71 -18.84 1.83
C GLY A 79 0.48 -18.25 1.09
N TYR A 80 1.71 -18.60 1.42
CA TYR A 80 2.91 -18.10 0.73
C TYR A 80 3.03 -18.71 -0.68
N ARG A 81 2.44 -18.04 -1.67
CA ARG A 81 2.25 -18.59 -3.02
C ARG A 81 3.12 -17.92 -4.07
N TYR A 82 3.49 -16.65 -3.87
CA TYR A 82 4.26 -15.90 -4.87
C TYR A 82 5.77 -16.04 -4.65
N VAL A 83 6.51 -16.40 -5.69
CA VAL A 83 7.98 -16.41 -5.73
C VAL A 83 8.42 -15.33 -6.70
N ASN A 84 8.87 -14.20 -6.16
CA ASN A 84 9.16 -12.98 -6.91
C ASN A 84 10.66 -12.83 -7.14
N ILE A 85 11.05 -12.71 -8.41
CA ILE A 85 12.41 -12.37 -8.83
C ILE A 85 12.51 -10.85 -8.92
N ASP A 86 13.40 -10.27 -8.11
CA ASP A 86 13.67 -8.83 -8.11
C ASP A 86 14.79 -8.46 -9.10
N ASP A 87 15.38 -7.26 -9.01
CA ASP A 87 16.42 -6.78 -9.93
C ASP A 87 17.64 -7.74 -10.05
N GLY A 88 18.33 -7.71 -11.20
CA GLY A 88 19.53 -8.51 -11.50
C GLY A 88 19.35 -9.63 -12.53
N TRP A 89 18.12 -9.87 -13.01
CA TRP A 89 17.81 -10.99 -13.92
C TRP A 89 18.12 -10.74 -15.40
N TRP A 90 18.21 -9.48 -15.80
CA TRP A 90 18.42 -9.04 -17.18
C TRP A 90 19.90 -9.03 -17.59
N LEU A 91 20.13 -9.27 -18.89
CA LEU A 91 21.42 -9.05 -19.54
C LEU A 91 21.47 -7.67 -20.21
N GLN A 92 20.57 -7.40 -21.14
CA GLN A 92 20.50 -6.17 -21.93
C GLN A 92 19.20 -6.12 -22.77
N ARG A 93 18.86 -4.95 -23.33
CA ARG A 93 17.79 -4.76 -24.31
C ARG A 93 18.31 -4.91 -25.74
N ARG A 94 17.72 -5.84 -26.48
CA ARG A 94 18.05 -6.11 -27.88
C ARG A 94 17.52 -5.00 -28.78
N GLN A 95 18.40 -4.29 -29.48
CA GLN A 95 18.02 -3.07 -30.21
C GLN A 95 17.12 -3.30 -31.44
N ARG A 96 17.24 -4.44 -32.12
CA ARG A 96 16.49 -4.70 -33.36
C ARG A 96 14.97 -4.77 -33.18
N ASP A 97 14.51 -5.15 -32.00
CA ASP A 97 13.08 -5.38 -31.69
C ASP A 97 12.67 -4.90 -30.30
N GLY A 98 13.60 -4.29 -29.56
CA GLY A 98 13.35 -3.75 -28.24
C GLY A 98 13.12 -4.80 -27.16
N ARG A 99 13.38 -6.10 -27.37
CA ARG A 99 13.14 -7.14 -26.33
C ARG A 99 14.22 -7.12 -25.24
N VAL A 100 13.84 -7.21 -23.96
CA VAL A 100 14.78 -7.49 -22.87
C VAL A 100 15.25 -8.94 -22.92
N LEU A 101 16.57 -9.15 -22.93
CA LEU A 101 17.19 -10.47 -22.89
C LEU A 101 17.53 -10.85 -21.45
N ILE A 102 17.25 -12.10 -21.09
CA ILE A 102 17.53 -12.67 -19.77
C ILE A 102 19.00 -13.09 -19.67
N ARG A 103 19.61 -12.91 -18.50
CA ARG A 103 20.98 -13.34 -18.19
C ARG A 103 21.06 -14.86 -18.06
N THR A 104 21.25 -15.56 -19.18
CA THR A 104 21.32 -17.03 -19.21
C THR A 104 22.51 -17.65 -18.46
N ALA A 105 23.48 -16.84 -18.01
CA ALA A 105 24.57 -17.32 -17.15
C ALA A 105 24.09 -17.63 -15.72
N THR A 106 23.13 -16.85 -15.20
CA THR A 106 22.52 -17.05 -13.87
C THR A 106 21.14 -17.72 -13.96
N PHE A 107 20.48 -17.63 -15.12
CA PHE A 107 19.21 -18.29 -15.43
C PHE A 107 19.34 -19.21 -16.66
N PRO A 108 20.04 -20.35 -16.54
CA PRO A 108 20.37 -21.20 -17.69
C PRO A 108 19.15 -21.78 -18.41
N SER A 109 18.04 -22.05 -17.71
CA SER A 109 16.81 -22.51 -18.35
C SER A 109 16.20 -21.49 -19.31
N ALA A 110 16.57 -20.21 -19.21
CA ALA A 110 16.03 -19.17 -20.06
C ALA A 110 16.55 -19.19 -21.50
N ARG A 111 17.56 -20.03 -21.81
CA ARG A 111 18.14 -20.12 -23.13
C ARG A 111 17.15 -20.70 -24.15
N THR A 112 16.95 -19.99 -25.25
CA THR A 112 16.16 -20.44 -26.40
C THR A 112 17.05 -20.56 -27.64
N ALA A 113 16.70 -21.44 -28.58
CA ALA A 113 17.51 -21.68 -29.78
C ALA A 113 17.64 -20.45 -30.71
N ASP A 114 16.64 -19.56 -30.68
CA ASP A 114 16.58 -18.33 -31.48
C ASP A 114 17.25 -17.12 -30.80
N GLY A 115 17.79 -17.29 -29.59
CA GLY A 115 18.43 -16.23 -28.81
C GLY A 115 17.47 -15.15 -28.27
N ALA A 116 16.15 -15.36 -28.28
CA ALA A 116 15.18 -14.43 -27.69
C ALA A 116 15.09 -14.50 -26.16
N THR A 117 15.52 -15.61 -25.56
CA THR A 117 15.38 -15.96 -24.13
C THR A 117 13.94 -15.98 -23.61
N SER A 118 13.66 -16.85 -22.64
CA SER A 118 12.32 -16.98 -22.06
C SER A 118 12.33 -17.52 -20.64
N PHE A 119 11.61 -16.87 -19.72
CA PHE A 119 11.40 -17.41 -18.38
C PHE A 119 10.35 -18.52 -18.29
N ARG A 120 9.71 -18.91 -19.41
CA ARG A 120 8.67 -19.93 -19.43
C ARG A 120 9.07 -21.27 -18.76
N PRO A 121 10.32 -21.77 -18.90
CA PRO A 121 10.74 -22.97 -18.17
C PRO A 121 10.79 -22.77 -16.65
N LEU A 122 11.23 -21.60 -16.17
CA LEU A 122 11.29 -21.28 -14.74
C LEU A 122 9.88 -21.12 -14.15
N THR A 123 9.03 -20.31 -14.79
CA THR A 123 7.63 -20.14 -14.34
C THR A 123 6.88 -21.47 -14.37
N GLY A 124 7.08 -22.29 -15.40
CA GLY A 124 6.51 -23.63 -15.48
C GLY A 124 6.94 -24.56 -14.34
N ARG A 125 8.19 -24.47 -13.87
CA ARG A 125 8.66 -25.22 -12.68
C ARG A 125 7.97 -24.72 -11.41
N LEU A 126 7.84 -23.41 -11.23
CA LEU A 126 7.14 -22.82 -10.08
C LEU A 126 5.65 -23.20 -10.08
N HIS A 127 4.99 -23.13 -11.24
CA HIS A 127 3.59 -23.55 -11.40
C HIS A 127 3.39 -25.04 -11.14
N ALA A 128 4.33 -25.90 -11.56
CA ALA A 128 4.29 -27.33 -11.26
C ALA A 128 4.41 -27.64 -9.76
N MET A 129 5.00 -26.72 -8.97
CA MET A 129 5.02 -26.77 -7.50
C MET A 129 3.73 -26.22 -6.86
N GLY A 130 2.78 -25.73 -7.65
CA GLY A 130 1.56 -25.05 -7.17
C GLY A 130 1.79 -23.60 -6.72
N LEU A 131 2.97 -23.02 -7.02
CA LEU A 131 3.33 -21.65 -6.71
C LEU A 131 3.00 -20.73 -7.89
N LYS A 132 3.12 -19.43 -7.66
CA LYS A 132 2.93 -18.32 -8.60
C LYS A 132 4.27 -17.60 -8.81
N ALA A 133 4.56 -17.15 -10.02
CA ALA A 133 5.82 -16.51 -10.37
C ALA A 133 5.66 -14.99 -10.43
N GLY A 134 6.61 -14.24 -9.86
CA GLY A 134 6.66 -12.79 -9.95
C GLY A 134 7.92 -12.25 -10.61
N ILE A 135 7.79 -11.13 -11.32
CA ILE A 135 8.88 -10.43 -12.00
C ILE A 135 8.97 -8.97 -11.55
N TYR A 136 10.19 -8.44 -11.57
CA TYR A 136 10.49 -7.04 -11.32
C TYR A 136 10.85 -6.29 -12.60
N THR A 137 10.44 -5.03 -12.66
CA THR A 137 10.88 -4.06 -13.67
C THR A 137 10.76 -2.63 -13.12
N ASP A 138 11.15 -1.63 -13.92
CA ASP A 138 11.09 -0.20 -13.59
C ASP A 138 10.28 0.54 -14.65
N ILE A 139 9.51 1.54 -14.26
CA ILE A 139 8.66 2.32 -15.17
C ILE A 139 9.45 3.27 -16.09
N GLY A 140 10.66 3.65 -15.68
CA GLY A 140 11.57 4.51 -16.44
C GLY A 140 12.43 3.72 -17.43
N ARG A 141 13.54 4.32 -17.86
CA ARG A 141 14.48 3.71 -18.82
C ARG A 141 15.38 2.63 -18.19
N ASN A 142 15.66 2.73 -16.90
CA ASN A 142 16.65 1.94 -16.19
C ASN A 142 16.14 1.63 -14.78
N SER A 143 16.63 0.55 -14.17
CA SER A 143 16.16 0.09 -12.86
C SER A 143 16.87 0.74 -11.67
N CYS A 144 16.37 0.42 -10.48
CA CYS A 144 17.00 0.80 -9.22
C CYS A 144 18.39 0.21 -9.04
N GLY A 145 18.64 -1.03 -9.48
CA GLY A 145 19.96 -1.64 -9.44
C GLY A 145 21.00 -0.85 -10.24
N GLN A 146 20.59 -0.25 -11.36
CA GLN A 146 21.45 0.64 -12.15
C GLN A 146 21.66 2.01 -11.46
N ALA A 147 20.69 2.47 -10.68
CA ALA A 147 20.75 3.76 -10.00
C ALA A 147 21.53 3.73 -8.68
N TYR A 148 21.35 2.68 -7.87
CA TYR A 148 21.79 2.66 -6.46
C TYR A 148 22.77 1.53 -6.13
N THR A 149 22.82 0.46 -6.94
CA THR A 149 23.79 -0.64 -6.78
C THR A 149 24.68 -0.81 -8.01
N ALA A 150 25.03 0.30 -8.68
CA ALA A 150 25.71 0.32 -9.98
C ALA A 150 27.08 -0.41 -10.05
N ASN A 151 27.67 -0.74 -8.89
CA ASN A 151 28.91 -1.50 -8.73
C ASN A 151 28.68 -2.97 -8.30
N GLY A 152 27.42 -3.36 -8.08
CA GLY A 152 27.03 -4.73 -7.78
C GLY A 152 27.13 -5.65 -8.99
N PRO A 153 27.04 -6.97 -8.79
CA PRO A 153 27.07 -7.93 -9.88
C PRO A 153 25.83 -7.80 -10.78
N ASN A 154 25.88 -8.43 -11.95
CA ASN A 154 24.75 -8.64 -12.87
C ASN A 154 24.07 -7.35 -13.41
N GLN A 155 24.79 -6.24 -13.44
CA GLN A 155 24.32 -5.01 -14.10
C GLN A 155 24.10 -5.21 -15.61
N PRO A 156 23.11 -4.53 -16.23
CA PRO A 156 22.92 -4.56 -17.67
C PRO A 156 24.18 -4.19 -18.46
N GLU A 157 24.41 -4.90 -19.55
CA GLU A 157 25.62 -4.81 -20.38
C GLU A 157 25.36 -4.12 -21.73
N GLY A 158 26.42 -3.90 -22.51
CA GLY A 158 26.34 -3.32 -23.85
C GLY A 158 26.40 -1.79 -23.87
N SER A 159 25.96 -1.23 -24.99
CA SER A 159 25.84 0.21 -25.24
C SER A 159 24.83 0.90 -24.32
N MET A 160 24.79 2.23 -24.32
CA MET A 160 23.81 2.99 -23.53
C MET A 160 22.37 2.53 -23.78
N ALA A 161 21.99 2.34 -25.05
CA ALA A 161 20.64 1.92 -25.41
C ALA A 161 20.35 0.45 -25.05
N GLU A 162 21.37 -0.41 -25.07
CA GLU A 162 21.25 -1.81 -24.63
C GLU A 162 21.09 -1.92 -23.11
N ARG A 163 21.57 -0.95 -22.34
CA ARG A 163 21.39 -0.92 -20.89
C ARG A 163 20.02 -0.38 -20.44
N GLU A 164 19.21 0.19 -21.33
CA GLU A 164 17.87 0.70 -21.00
C GLU A 164 16.85 -0.45 -20.87
N ILE A 165 16.84 -1.16 -19.73
CA ILE A 165 16.01 -2.36 -19.50
C ILE A 165 14.64 -2.07 -18.85
N GLY A 166 14.34 -0.81 -18.51
CA GLY A 166 13.04 -0.42 -17.95
C GLY A 166 11.94 -0.31 -19.01
N LEU A 167 10.70 -0.14 -18.57
CA LEU A 167 9.50 -0.18 -19.41
C LEU A 167 9.28 1.06 -20.28
N TYR A 168 9.97 2.16 -20.04
CA TYR A 168 9.75 3.40 -20.79
C TYR A 168 9.93 3.18 -22.30
N ASP A 169 8.94 3.59 -23.10
CA ASP A 169 8.81 3.31 -24.55
C ASP A 169 8.58 1.82 -24.93
N HIS A 170 8.48 0.89 -23.97
CA HIS A 170 8.40 -0.56 -24.19
C HIS A 170 7.26 -1.29 -23.45
N VAL A 171 6.40 -0.57 -22.73
CA VAL A 171 5.35 -1.13 -21.85
C VAL A 171 4.56 -2.28 -22.49
N ASP A 172 3.97 -2.07 -23.68
CA ASP A 172 3.09 -3.10 -24.27
C ASP A 172 3.84 -4.38 -24.65
N GLY A 173 5.02 -4.23 -25.28
CA GLY A 173 5.85 -5.36 -25.71
C GLY A 173 6.41 -6.18 -24.54
N ASP A 174 6.87 -5.49 -23.49
CA ASP A 174 7.43 -6.12 -22.29
C ASP A 174 6.34 -6.80 -21.47
N ILE A 175 5.18 -6.17 -21.26
CA ILE A 175 4.05 -6.80 -20.54
C ILE A 175 3.52 -8.02 -21.29
N ARG A 176 3.45 -7.97 -22.62
CA ARG A 176 3.14 -9.16 -23.44
C ARG A 176 4.15 -10.28 -23.24
N ALA A 177 5.45 -9.97 -23.23
CA ALA A 177 6.49 -10.96 -22.98
C ALA A 177 6.38 -11.56 -21.58
N TYR A 178 6.20 -10.74 -20.55
CA TYR A 178 6.16 -11.20 -19.15
C TYR A 178 4.95 -12.08 -18.88
N PHE A 179 3.76 -11.68 -19.33
CA PHE A 179 2.53 -12.38 -18.97
C PHE A 179 2.10 -13.42 -20.00
N ALA A 180 2.05 -13.07 -21.30
CA ALA A 180 1.55 -13.99 -22.31
C ALA A 180 2.60 -15.04 -22.72
N GLU A 181 3.87 -14.65 -22.87
CA GLU A 181 4.93 -15.58 -23.30
C GLU A 181 5.54 -16.33 -22.12
N TRP A 182 6.02 -15.60 -21.11
CA TRP A 182 6.77 -16.17 -19.98
C TRP A 182 5.87 -16.72 -18.89
N GLY A 183 4.62 -16.28 -18.77
CA GLY A 183 3.66 -16.82 -17.82
C GLY A 183 3.90 -16.38 -16.37
N PHE A 184 4.25 -15.12 -16.15
CA PHE A 184 4.26 -14.53 -14.81
C PHE A 184 2.84 -14.23 -14.29
N ASP A 185 2.69 -14.22 -12.97
CA ASP A 185 1.43 -13.98 -12.24
C ASP A 185 1.51 -12.73 -11.33
N TYR A 186 2.69 -12.13 -11.21
CA TYR A 186 2.93 -10.97 -10.36
C TYR A 186 3.94 -10.06 -11.04
N ILE A 187 3.72 -8.75 -10.99
CA ILE A 187 4.71 -7.75 -11.42
C ILE A 187 4.89 -6.67 -10.35
N LYS A 188 6.15 -6.43 -9.95
CA LYS A 188 6.59 -5.24 -9.22
C LYS A 188 7.13 -4.24 -10.24
N VAL A 189 6.54 -3.04 -10.27
CA VAL A 189 7.01 -1.95 -11.14
C VAL A 189 7.52 -0.80 -10.30
N ASP A 190 8.82 -0.56 -10.38
CA ASP A 190 9.56 0.46 -9.65
C ASP A 190 9.60 1.82 -10.34
N GLY A 191 10.13 2.83 -9.64
CA GLY A 191 10.15 4.22 -10.09
C GLY A 191 11.54 4.87 -10.20
N CYS A 192 12.64 4.12 -10.13
CA CYS A 192 13.99 4.70 -10.09
C CYS A 192 14.37 5.39 -11.40
N GLY A 193 13.96 4.85 -12.55
CA GLY A 193 14.28 5.43 -13.85
C GLY A 193 13.62 6.80 -14.09
N ILE A 194 12.56 7.14 -13.35
CA ILE A 194 11.89 8.45 -13.40
C ILE A 194 12.24 9.36 -12.19
N ARG A 195 13.15 8.90 -11.33
CA ARG A 195 13.55 9.55 -10.06
C ARG A 195 15.05 9.87 -10.00
N ALA A 196 15.92 8.90 -10.30
CA ALA A 196 17.35 8.94 -9.96
C ALA A 196 18.27 9.31 -11.14
N LEU A 197 17.76 9.31 -12.36
CA LEU A 197 18.54 9.44 -13.60
C LEU A 197 18.15 10.67 -14.42
N GLY A 198 17.96 11.80 -13.71
CA GLY A 198 17.79 13.12 -14.32
C GLY A 198 19.10 13.71 -14.90
N PRO A 199 19.02 14.87 -15.58
CA PRO A 199 20.17 15.52 -16.23
C PRO A 199 21.38 15.79 -15.32
N ASP A 200 21.14 16.04 -14.03
CA ASP A 200 22.18 16.35 -13.04
C ASP A 200 22.86 15.10 -12.47
N SER A 201 22.38 13.90 -12.79
CA SER A 201 23.01 12.66 -12.35
C SER A 201 24.40 12.50 -12.97
N LYS A 202 25.40 12.19 -12.15
CA LYS A 202 26.77 11.92 -12.62
C LYS A 202 26.82 10.78 -13.65
N MET A 203 25.91 9.82 -13.55
CA MET A 203 25.83 8.71 -14.52
C MET A 203 25.30 9.17 -15.88
N VAL A 204 24.42 10.18 -15.89
CA VAL A 204 23.92 10.79 -17.13
C VAL A 204 24.98 11.73 -17.72
N GLN A 205 25.59 12.60 -16.91
CA GLN A 205 26.66 13.50 -17.34
C GLN A 205 27.89 12.74 -17.86
N GLY A 206 28.19 11.58 -17.27
CA GLY A 206 29.25 10.67 -17.72
C GLY A 206 28.90 9.82 -18.94
N GLY A 207 27.71 9.99 -19.54
CA GLY A 207 27.29 9.25 -20.72
C GLY A 207 27.02 7.76 -20.49
N ARG A 208 26.78 7.33 -19.24
CA ARG A 208 26.42 5.94 -18.92
C ARG A 208 24.97 5.64 -19.26
N TYR A 209 24.08 6.60 -18.96
CA TYR A 209 22.63 6.52 -19.18
C TYR A 209 22.10 7.80 -19.83
N ARG A 210 20.95 7.68 -20.50
CA ARG A 210 20.20 8.82 -21.02
C ARG A 210 19.33 9.41 -19.91
N ALA A 211 19.26 10.74 -19.88
CA ALA A 211 18.29 11.41 -19.02
C ALA A 211 16.87 11.00 -19.41
N LEU A 212 16.08 10.65 -18.40
CA LEU A 212 14.64 10.84 -18.42
C LEU A 212 14.39 11.91 -17.35
N GLY A 213 13.81 13.05 -17.73
CA GLY A 213 13.61 14.16 -16.79
C GLY A 213 12.91 13.64 -15.53
N PRO A 214 13.31 14.06 -14.32
CA PRO A 214 12.69 13.55 -13.11
C PRO A 214 11.21 13.93 -13.14
N ILE A 215 10.35 12.92 -13.24
CA ILE A 215 8.91 13.08 -13.12
C ILE A 215 8.54 12.99 -11.63
N VAL A 216 9.38 12.29 -10.84
CA VAL A 216 9.37 12.29 -9.38
C VAL A 216 10.56 13.07 -8.85
N ASP A 217 10.28 14.09 -8.06
CA ASP A 217 11.29 14.89 -7.37
C ASP A 217 11.23 14.63 -5.87
N VAL A 218 12.28 13.99 -5.36
CA VAL A 218 12.34 13.52 -3.97
C VAL A 218 12.72 14.61 -2.98
N ASP A 219 13.26 15.72 -3.47
CA ASP A 219 13.67 16.85 -2.64
C ASP A 219 12.56 17.91 -2.58
N SER A 220 11.62 17.89 -3.54
CA SER A 220 10.50 18.83 -3.60
C SER A 220 9.24 18.18 -4.17
N LEU A 221 8.29 17.88 -3.29
CA LEU A 221 6.96 17.36 -3.67
C LEU A 221 6.27 18.22 -4.73
N GLY A 222 6.36 19.54 -4.62
CA GLY A 222 5.74 20.47 -5.57
C GLY A 222 6.33 20.45 -6.97
N ARG A 223 7.50 19.84 -7.18
CA ARG A 223 8.13 19.65 -8.50
C ARG A 223 7.80 18.29 -9.13
N THR A 224 7.15 17.38 -8.39
CA THR A 224 6.72 16.07 -8.91
C THR A 224 5.50 16.23 -9.82
N ASP A 225 5.56 15.70 -11.04
CA ASP A 225 4.43 15.64 -11.96
C ASP A 225 3.60 14.37 -11.71
N VAL A 226 2.69 14.47 -10.74
CA VAL A 226 1.80 13.38 -10.32
C VAL A 226 0.99 12.81 -11.49
N ALA A 227 0.53 13.67 -12.41
CA ALA A 227 -0.31 13.24 -13.54
C ALA A 227 0.49 12.41 -14.55
N ALA A 228 1.72 12.82 -14.86
CA ALA A 228 2.60 12.07 -15.75
C ALA A 228 3.01 10.72 -15.13
N VAL A 229 3.34 10.67 -13.83
CA VAL A 229 3.65 9.40 -13.14
C VAL A 229 2.46 8.46 -13.21
N ARG A 230 1.26 8.92 -12.82
CA ARG A 230 0.03 8.12 -12.91
C ARG A 230 -0.21 7.62 -14.34
N GLY A 231 0.01 8.47 -15.35
CA GLY A 231 -0.14 8.11 -16.77
C GLY A 231 0.77 6.97 -17.21
N LEU A 232 2.01 6.90 -16.70
CA LEU A 232 2.93 5.80 -16.99
C LEU A 232 2.44 4.47 -16.38
N TYR A 233 2.07 4.47 -15.09
CA TYR A 233 1.56 3.25 -14.45
C TYR A 233 0.19 2.82 -15.00
N GLN A 234 -0.63 3.76 -15.49
CA GLN A 234 -1.88 3.43 -16.19
C GLN A 234 -1.60 2.64 -17.48
N GLN A 235 -0.53 2.96 -18.22
CA GLN A 235 -0.16 2.20 -19.42
C GLN A 235 0.16 0.73 -19.08
N VAL A 236 0.80 0.49 -17.94
CA VAL A 236 1.05 -0.88 -17.44
C VAL A 236 -0.26 -1.59 -17.13
N ALA A 237 -1.16 -0.94 -16.39
CA ALA A 237 -2.48 -1.50 -16.06
C ALA A 237 -3.30 -1.84 -17.32
N ASP A 238 -3.25 -0.99 -18.34
CA ASP A 238 -3.95 -1.22 -19.60
C ASP A 238 -3.31 -2.36 -20.41
N ALA A 239 -1.97 -2.43 -20.45
CA ALA A 239 -1.26 -3.53 -21.08
C ALA A 239 -1.50 -4.88 -20.37
N LEU A 240 -1.59 -4.90 -19.04
CA LEU A 240 -1.94 -6.10 -18.27
C LEU A 240 -3.34 -6.61 -18.64
N LYS A 241 -4.33 -5.72 -18.75
CA LYS A 241 -5.68 -6.09 -19.22
C LYS A 241 -5.67 -6.66 -20.64
N ARG A 242 -4.81 -6.15 -21.53
CA ARG A 242 -4.68 -6.65 -22.90
C ARG A 242 -4.03 -8.03 -22.97
N HIS A 243 -2.95 -8.24 -22.22
CA HIS A 243 -2.08 -9.41 -22.37
C HIS A 243 -2.27 -10.49 -21.28
N ASN A 244 -3.09 -10.22 -20.26
CA ASN A 244 -3.58 -11.18 -19.27
C ASN A 244 -5.08 -10.93 -18.98
N PRO A 245 -5.96 -11.19 -19.97
CA PRO A 245 -7.38 -10.83 -19.88
C PRO A 245 -8.16 -11.59 -18.80
N ASP A 246 -7.65 -12.74 -18.34
CA ASP A 246 -8.24 -13.52 -17.26
C ASP A 246 -8.07 -12.83 -15.88
N GLY A 247 -7.21 -11.82 -15.80
CA GLY A 247 -6.98 -11.05 -14.58
C GLY A 247 -6.31 -11.85 -13.48
N ASP A 248 -5.61 -12.94 -13.81
CA ASP A 248 -4.90 -13.76 -12.82
C ASP A 248 -3.51 -13.17 -12.54
N TYR A 249 -3.47 -11.96 -11.98
CA TYR A 249 -2.22 -11.30 -11.63
C TYR A 249 -2.28 -10.40 -10.39
N ILE A 250 -1.11 -10.07 -9.84
CA ILE A 250 -0.90 -8.95 -8.92
C ILE A 250 -0.04 -7.88 -9.60
N PHE A 251 -0.51 -6.63 -9.53
CA PHE A 251 0.27 -5.46 -9.94
C PHE A 251 0.70 -4.67 -8.69
N SER A 252 1.99 -4.71 -8.37
CA SER A 252 2.58 -3.97 -7.26
C SER A 252 3.23 -2.67 -7.75
N VAL A 253 2.69 -1.55 -7.27
CA VAL A 253 3.19 -0.20 -7.56
C VAL A 253 4.27 0.15 -6.54
N CYS A 254 5.53 0.12 -6.96
CA CYS A 254 6.67 0.46 -6.12
C CYS A 254 7.09 1.91 -6.38
N LEU A 255 6.44 2.85 -5.68
CA LEU A 255 6.72 4.29 -5.76
C LEU A 255 7.03 4.92 -4.40
N TRP A 256 7.17 4.13 -3.34
CA TRP A 256 7.60 4.61 -2.02
C TRP A 256 6.71 5.70 -1.41
N GLY A 257 5.41 5.68 -1.71
CA GLY A 257 4.47 6.75 -1.38
C GLY A 257 4.50 7.94 -2.34
N SER A 258 5.56 8.10 -3.15
CA SER A 258 5.84 9.25 -4.03
C SER A 258 4.73 9.51 -5.04
N ALA A 259 4.73 10.73 -5.59
CA ALA A 259 3.72 11.18 -6.55
C ALA A 259 2.29 10.98 -6.06
N ASP A 260 2.06 11.11 -4.75
CA ASP A 260 0.76 10.92 -4.09
C ASP A 260 0.08 9.60 -4.53
N VAL A 261 0.86 8.51 -4.63
CA VAL A 261 0.34 7.17 -5.03
C VAL A 261 -0.82 6.72 -4.16
N ARG A 262 -0.92 7.22 -2.93
CA ARG A 262 -2.08 7.06 -2.05
C ARG A 262 -3.40 7.41 -2.75
N SER A 263 -3.45 8.53 -3.49
CA SER A 263 -4.69 9.05 -4.09
C SER A 263 -5.10 8.35 -5.37
N TRP A 264 -4.22 7.62 -6.04
CA TRP A 264 -4.54 6.97 -7.32
C TRP A 264 -4.13 5.51 -7.48
N GLY A 265 -3.16 5.00 -6.73
CA GLY A 265 -2.61 3.64 -6.85
C GLY A 265 -3.68 2.55 -6.72
N ARG A 266 -4.62 2.74 -5.78
CA ARG A 266 -5.75 1.80 -5.55
C ARG A 266 -6.69 1.62 -6.75
N PHE A 267 -6.65 2.50 -7.75
CA PHE A 267 -7.48 2.37 -8.95
C PHE A 267 -6.87 1.42 -10.00
N ILE A 268 -5.58 1.11 -9.89
CA ILE A 268 -4.85 0.36 -10.91
C ILE A 268 -4.04 -0.82 -10.38
N GLY A 269 -3.55 -0.74 -9.13
CA GLY A 269 -2.67 -1.72 -8.53
C GLY A 269 -3.37 -2.61 -7.51
N GLY A 270 -2.83 -3.81 -7.30
CA GLY A 270 -3.18 -4.70 -6.20
C GLY A 270 -2.46 -4.34 -4.90
N THR A 271 -1.30 -3.69 -4.99
CA THR A 271 -0.57 -3.14 -3.84
C THR A 271 0.11 -1.82 -4.22
N SER A 272 0.40 -0.97 -3.23
CA SER A 272 1.16 0.27 -3.44
C SER A 272 2.09 0.54 -2.26
N ARG A 273 3.39 0.66 -2.55
CA ARG A 273 4.43 0.97 -1.54
C ARG A 273 4.18 2.33 -0.91
N THR A 274 4.21 2.42 0.42
CA THR A 274 3.88 3.65 1.17
C THR A 274 5.09 4.46 1.64
N SER A 275 6.29 3.87 1.60
CA SER A 275 7.54 4.51 2.04
C SER A 275 8.75 3.98 1.27
N GLU A 276 9.89 4.67 1.43
CA GLU A 276 11.21 4.22 0.97
C GLU A 276 11.50 2.78 1.44
N ASP A 277 12.57 2.17 0.95
CA ASP A 277 12.88 0.76 1.24
C ASP A 277 13.18 0.50 2.71
N ILE A 278 12.56 -0.53 3.27
CA ILE A 278 12.85 -1.01 4.62
C ILE A 278 14.30 -1.49 4.71
N THR A 279 14.85 -1.54 5.93
CA THR A 279 16.14 -2.15 6.26
C THR A 279 15.98 -2.97 7.53
N ALA A 280 16.95 -3.83 7.83
CA ALA A 280 16.94 -4.70 9.01
C ALA A 280 17.23 -3.95 10.34
N SER A 281 16.56 -2.82 10.56
CA SER A 281 16.66 -1.95 11.74
C SER A 281 15.28 -1.66 12.32
N TRP A 282 15.16 -1.67 13.65
CA TRP A 282 13.93 -1.36 14.38
C TRP A 282 13.36 0.02 14.01
N THR A 283 14.19 1.07 14.04
CA THR A 283 13.80 2.45 13.69
C THR A 283 13.26 2.54 12.27
N ARG A 284 13.88 1.79 11.34
CA ARG A 284 13.43 1.75 9.94
C ARG A 284 12.09 1.04 9.81
N MET A 285 11.92 -0.10 10.48
CA MET A 285 10.65 -0.82 10.53
C MET A 285 9.53 0.06 11.09
N LEU A 286 9.77 0.84 12.15
CA LEU A 286 8.78 1.78 12.69
C LEU A 286 8.39 2.87 11.69
N HIS A 287 9.35 3.46 10.96
CA HIS A 287 9.02 4.41 9.89
C HIS A 287 8.12 3.78 8.82
N ASN A 288 8.47 2.57 8.36
CA ASN A 288 7.71 1.86 7.34
C ASN A 288 6.30 1.53 7.84
N LEU A 289 6.16 1.07 9.08
CA LEU A 289 4.87 0.85 9.73
C LEU A 289 4.05 2.15 9.80
N ASP A 290 4.62 3.23 10.32
CA ASP A 290 3.89 4.49 10.50
C ASP A 290 3.44 5.11 9.16
N SER A 291 4.16 4.83 8.06
CA SER A 291 3.75 5.24 6.71
C SER A 291 2.46 4.57 6.22
N THR A 292 2.08 3.42 6.79
CA THR A 292 0.85 2.69 6.44
C THR A 292 -0.24 2.79 7.51
N SER A 293 0.12 2.99 8.79
CA SER A 293 -0.81 2.98 9.93
C SER A 293 -1.96 3.99 9.83
N ARG A 294 -1.75 5.09 9.09
CA ARG A 294 -2.76 6.15 8.86
C ARG A 294 -3.40 6.09 7.46
N ARG A 295 -3.34 4.93 6.81
CA ARG A 295 -3.88 4.73 5.45
C ARG A 295 -4.94 3.64 5.39
N ALA A 296 -5.56 3.30 6.51
CA ALA A 296 -6.52 2.19 6.61
C ALA A 296 -7.66 2.27 5.58
N LEU A 297 -8.17 3.48 5.27
CA LEU A 297 -9.23 3.67 4.28
C LEU A 297 -8.75 3.51 2.82
N TYR A 298 -7.45 3.43 2.59
CA TYR A 298 -6.83 3.26 1.28
C TYR A 298 -6.37 1.81 1.04
N GLY A 299 -6.51 0.93 2.04
CA GLY A 299 -6.23 -0.50 1.98
C GLY A 299 -7.51 -1.33 2.16
N HIS A 300 -7.92 -2.04 1.14
CA HIS A 300 -9.15 -2.85 1.12
C HIS A 300 -9.05 -3.96 0.06
N PRO A 301 -9.96 -4.96 0.03
CA PRO A 301 -9.93 -6.01 -0.99
C PRO A 301 -9.81 -5.45 -2.40
N GLY A 302 -8.74 -5.86 -3.11
CA GLY A 302 -8.36 -5.39 -4.43
C GLY A 302 -7.18 -4.39 -4.47
N SER A 303 -6.81 -3.79 -3.34
CA SER A 303 -5.68 -2.85 -3.22
C SER A 303 -5.16 -2.73 -1.78
N TRP A 304 -3.88 -3.00 -1.54
CA TRP A 304 -3.28 -2.98 -0.20
C TRP A 304 -2.13 -1.97 -0.07
N ASN A 305 -2.06 -1.31 1.09
CA ASN A 305 -0.90 -0.51 1.46
C ASN A 305 0.29 -1.42 1.73
N ASP A 306 1.44 -1.11 1.15
CA ASP A 306 2.63 -1.95 1.23
C ASP A 306 3.77 -1.20 1.99
N PRO A 307 3.99 -1.50 3.27
CA PRO A 307 5.12 -0.97 4.05
C PRO A 307 6.45 -1.67 3.73
N ASP A 308 6.54 -2.43 2.63
CA ASP A 308 7.70 -3.18 2.13
C ASP A 308 7.86 -4.60 2.73
N MET A 309 8.84 -5.35 2.22
CA MET A 309 9.09 -6.76 2.53
C MET A 309 9.46 -7.04 4.00
N LEU A 310 9.29 -8.30 4.42
CA LEU A 310 9.71 -8.77 5.74
C LEU A 310 11.23 -8.95 5.80
N PHE A 311 11.84 -8.52 6.92
CA PHE A 311 13.27 -8.73 7.25
C PHE A 311 13.48 -9.79 8.34
N VAL A 312 12.43 -10.57 8.67
CA VAL A 312 12.51 -11.69 9.62
C VAL A 312 13.66 -12.61 9.21
N GLY A 313 14.68 -12.70 10.08
CA GLY A 313 15.93 -13.43 9.85
C GLY A 313 17.18 -12.58 9.66
N THR A 314 17.10 -11.24 9.66
CA THR A 314 18.26 -10.36 9.43
C THR A 314 18.27 -9.17 10.41
N GLY A 315 19.47 -8.75 10.83
CA GLY A 315 19.69 -7.57 11.67
C GLY A 315 18.89 -7.63 12.97
N ASP A 316 18.18 -6.54 13.28
CA ASP A 316 17.34 -6.43 14.48
C ASP A 316 16.15 -7.41 14.50
N PHE A 317 16.01 -8.29 13.51
CA PHE A 317 14.93 -9.28 13.39
C PHE A 317 15.45 -10.71 13.18
N ASP A 318 16.72 -10.97 13.50
CA ASP A 318 17.34 -12.28 13.33
C ASP A 318 16.98 -13.29 14.44
N LYS A 319 17.67 -14.44 14.45
CA LYS A 319 17.43 -15.53 15.40
C LYS A 319 17.73 -15.17 16.86
N ASP A 320 18.53 -14.14 17.10
CA ASP A 320 18.90 -13.67 18.44
C ASP A 320 17.99 -12.51 18.90
N HIS A 321 17.14 -11.98 17.99
CA HIS A 321 16.19 -10.88 18.22
C HIS A 321 14.74 -11.31 17.91
N LEU A 322 14.31 -12.46 18.47
CA LEU A 322 13.00 -13.04 18.17
C LEU A 322 11.81 -12.18 18.65
N THR A 323 12.00 -11.33 19.66
CA THR A 323 10.94 -10.42 20.14
C THR A 323 10.58 -9.41 19.07
N GLU A 324 11.58 -8.73 18.53
CA GLU A 324 11.47 -7.79 17.41
C GLU A 324 10.96 -8.48 16.15
N ALA A 325 11.46 -9.68 15.83
CA ALA A 325 11.02 -10.45 14.68
C ALA A 325 9.52 -10.81 14.76
N ARG A 326 9.02 -11.19 15.95
CA ARG A 326 7.59 -11.44 16.19
C ARG A 326 6.78 -10.15 16.09
N ALA A 327 7.28 -9.03 16.60
CA ALA A 327 6.62 -7.74 16.51
C ALA A 327 6.49 -7.30 15.05
N HIS A 328 7.58 -7.34 14.27
CA HIS A 328 7.60 -7.02 12.84
C HIS A 328 6.55 -7.82 12.07
N PHE A 329 6.59 -9.16 12.17
CA PHE A 329 5.64 -10.03 11.48
C PHE A 329 4.19 -9.76 11.87
N SER A 330 3.96 -9.54 13.17
CA SER A 330 2.63 -9.30 13.72
C SER A 330 2.02 -7.99 13.25
N LEU A 331 2.83 -6.92 13.22
CA LEU A 331 2.37 -5.58 12.82
C LEU A 331 2.06 -5.54 11.32
N TRP A 332 2.89 -6.18 10.49
CA TRP A 332 2.61 -6.35 9.05
C TRP A 332 1.30 -7.10 8.83
N ALA A 333 1.03 -8.15 9.63
CA ALA A 333 -0.22 -8.87 9.55
C ALA A 333 -1.43 -7.99 9.95
N MET A 334 -1.30 -7.21 11.03
CA MET A 334 -2.35 -6.29 11.51
C MET A 334 -2.71 -5.21 10.49
N VAL A 335 -1.72 -4.65 9.80
CA VAL A 335 -1.94 -3.58 8.81
C VAL A 335 -2.24 -4.10 7.39
N ASN A 336 -2.56 -5.38 7.24
CA ASN A 336 -2.85 -6.01 5.94
C ASN A 336 -1.75 -5.80 4.88
N ALA A 337 -0.49 -5.72 5.31
CA ALA A 337 0.62 -5.64 4.40
C ALA A 337 0.72 -6.93 3.56
N PRO A 338 1.25 -6.85 2.32
CA PRO A 338 1.81 -8.03 1.67
C PRO A 338 2.83 -8.72 2.58
N LEU A 339 2.70 -10.04 2.78
CA LEU A 339 3.66 -10.80 3.58
C LEU A 339 4.68 -11.45 2.65
N LEU A 340 5.64 -10.65 2.18
CA LEU A 340 6.73 -11.09 1.31
C LEU A 340 7.99 -11.34 2.13
N ILE A 341 8.41 -12.60 2.23
CA ILE A 341 9.65 -12.99 2.90
C ILE A 341 10.84 -12.47 2.09
N GLY A 342 11.70 -11.67 2.72
CA GLY A 342 12.93 -11.12 2.13
C GLY A 342 14.21 -11.78 2.64
N TYR A 343 14.19 -13.08 2.97
CA TYR A 343 15.33 -13.78 3.57
C TYR A 343 15.74 -15.01 2.77
N ASP A 344 17.03 -15.38 2.81
CA ASP A 344 17.53 -16.63 2.23
C ASP A 344 17.00 -17.81 3.06
N LEU A 345 15.87 -18.39 2.64
CA LEU A 345 15.19 -19.48 3.34
C LEU A 345 16.06 -20.72 3.53
N ARG A 346 17.14 -20.90 2.75
CA ARG A 346 18.10 -21.99 2.95
C ARG A 346 18.85 -21.87 4.29
N LYS A 347 18.81 -20.68 4.90
CA LYS A 347 19.43 -20.33 6.18
C LYS A 347 18.39 -20.13 7.30
N ALA A 348 17.10 -20.37 7.04
CA ALA A 348 16.05 -20.16 8.04
C ALA A 348 15.99 -21.33 9.03
N GLY A 349 16.29 -21.05 10.30
CA GLY A 349 16.14 -22.01 11.40
C GLY A 349 14.68 -22.22 11.82
N PRO A 350 14.40 -23.23 12.67
CA PRO A 350 13.05 -23.56 13.10
C PRO A 350 12.33 -22.40 13.81
N GLU A 351 13.05 -21.54 14.54
CA GLU A 351 12.49 -20.39 15.24
C GLU A 351 11.91 -19.35 14.26
N LEU A 352 12.65 -19.05 13.19
CA LEU A 352 12.20 -18.12 12.15
C LEU A 352 11.06 -18.73 11.33
N MET A 353 11.13 -20.03 11.03
CA MET A 353 10.04 -20.74 10.34
C MET A 353 8.76 -20.79 11.18
N ALA A 354 8.87 -20.86 12.51
CA ALA A 354 7.72 -20.78 13.42
C ALA A 354 7.07 -19.39 13.40
N ILE A 355 7.86 -18.31 13.29
CA ILE A 355 7.35 -16.94 13.13
C ILE A 355 6.62 -16.82 11.79
N LEU A 356 7.31 -17.11 10.69
CA LEU A 356 6.77 -16.99 9.33
C LEU A 356 5.54 -17.89 9.11
N GLY A 357 5.48 -19.03 9.80
CA GLY A 357 4.41 -20.01 9.71
C GLY A 357 3.32 -19.89 10.79
N ASN A 358 3.25 -18.82 11.58
CA ASN A 358 2.22 -18.71 12.62
C ASN A 358 0.83 -18.44 11.99
N GLU A 359 0.02 -19.50 11.90
CA GLU A 359 -1.31 -19.46 11.28
C GLU A 359 -2.29 -18.52 11.99
N ARG A 360 -2.15 -18.32 13.30
CA ARG A 360 -3.04 -17.42 14.06
C ARG A 360 -2.81 -15.97 13.69
N ILE A 361 -1.55 -15.58 13.48
CA ILE A 361 -1.18 -14.24 13.03
C ILE A 361 -1.49 -14.07 11.53
N ILE A 362 -1.18 -15.06 10.69
CA ILE A 362 -1.53 -15.05 9.26
C ILE A 362 -3.05 -14.87 9.06
N ALA A 363 -3.88 -15.54 9.86
CA ALA A 363 -5.32 -15.41 9.79
C ALA A 363 -5.83 -13.98 10.04
N LEU A 364 -5.07 -13.14 10.76
CA LEU A 364 -5.40 -11.73 10.89
C LEU A 364 -5.21 -10.98 9.56
N ASN A 365 -4.07 -11.21 8.90
CA ASN A 365 -3.76 -10.61 7.59
C ASN A 365 -4.74 -11.08 6.51
N GLN A 366 -5.10 -12.36 6.55
CA GLN A 366 -5.96 -13.04 5.57
C GLN A 366 -7.45 -13.04 5.95
N ASP A 367 -7.87 -12.22 6.91
CA ASP A 367 -9.27 -12.11 7.32
C ASP A 367 -10.15 -11.56 6.18
N PRO A 368 -11.28 -12.22 5.83
CA PRO A 368 -12.07 -11.87 4.65
C PRO A 368 -12.88 -10.57 4.81
N ALA A 369 -12.94 -9.95 5.99
CA ALA A 369 -13.50 -8.60 6.10
C ALA A 369 -12.59 -7.57 5.43
N GLY A 370 -11.30 -7.88 5.27
CA GLY A 370 -10.34 -7.02 4.59
C GLY A 370 -10.06 -5.70 5.29
N ASN A 371 -10.44 -5.56 6.57
CA ASN A 371 -10.19 -4.35 7.35
C ASN A 371 -8.71 -4.25 7.70
N GLN A 372 -8.05 -3.16 7.37
CA GLN A 372 -6.75 -2.83 7.97
C GLN A 372 -6.94 -2.50 9.46
N ALA A 373 -5.98 -2.83 10.34
CA ALA A 373 -5.99 -2.31 11.70
C ALA A 373 -5.87 -0.78 11.73
N THR A 374 -6.56 -0.16 12.68
CA THR A 374 -6.56 1.28 12.91
C THR A 374 -5.87 1.59 14.23
N LEU A 375 -5.26 2.77 14.35
CA LEU A 375 -4.69 3.24 15.61
C LEU A 375 -5.83 3.62 16.58
N ALA A 376 -5.97 2.87 17.66
CA ALA A 376 -6.86 3.21 18.78
C ALA A 376 -6.15 4.07 19.84
N TYR A 377 -4.82 3.98 19.90
CA TYR A 377 -3.97 4.83 20.71
C TYR A 377 -2.62 5.02 20.00
N ASP A 378 -2.06 6.22 20.07
CA ASP A 378 -0.83 6.59 19.36
C ASP A 378 0.01 7.58 20.17
N SER A 379 1.23 7.18 20.50
CA SER A 379 2.27 8.05 21.06
C SER A 379 3.66 7.62 20.56
N GLU A 380 4.69 8.40 20.88
CA GLU A 380 6.07 8.04 20.55
C GLU A 380 6.51 6.72 21.22
N ASP A 381 5.92 6.41 22.37
CA ASP A 381 6.30 5.29 23.25
C ASP A 381 5.49 4.02 22.98
N VAL A 382 4.19 4.15 22.72
CA VAL A 382 3.27 3.02 22.61
C VAL A 382 2.21 3.27 21.56
N GLN A 383 1.85 2.22 20.84
CA GLN A 383 0.72 2.22 19.92
C GLN A 383 -0.20 1.04 20.21
N ILE A 384 -1.51 1.27 20.07
CA ILE A 384 -2.53 0.20 20.14
C ILE A 384 -3.25 0.16 18.80
N TYR A 385 -3.15 -0.98 18.13
CA TYR A 385 -3.81 -1.25 16.85
C TYR A 385 -5.04 -2.13 17.08
N VAL A 386 -6.16 -1.80 16.46
CA VAL A 386 -7.41 -2.56 16.56
C VAL A 386 -7.97 -2.83 15.18
N LYS A 387 -8.43 -4.06 14.94
CA LYS A 387 -9.00 -4.50 13.67
C LYS A 387 -10.28 -5.28 13.92
N ALA A 388 -11.40 -4.89 13.31
CA ALA A 388 -12.61 -5.72 13.31
C ALA A 388 -12.47 -6.87 12.31
N LEU A 389 -12.81 -8.09 12.74
CA LEU A 389 -12.71 -9.32 11.95
C LEU A 389 -14.08 -9.77 11.43
N ALA A 390 -14.08 -10.61 10.39
CA ALA A 390 -15.29 -11.10 9.75
C ALA A 390 -16.19 -11.93 10.68
N ASP A 391 -15.60 -12.63 11.64
CA ASP A 391 -16.32 -13.45 12.64
C ASP A 391 -16.97 -12.62 13.78
N GLY A 392 -16.84 -11.29 13.70
CA GLY A 392 -17.39 -10.34 14.67
C GLY A 392 -16.52 -10.10 15.90
N THR A 393 -15.36 -10.78 16.02
CA THR A 393 -14.32 -10.48 17.02
C THR A 393 -13.43 -9.33 16.55
N LYS A 394 -12.46 -8.94 17.38
CA LYS A 394 -11.45 -7.93 17.06
C LYS A 394 -10.05 -8.52 17.22
N ALA A 395 -9.11 -8.11 16.40
CA ALA A 395 -7.69 -8.27 16.69
C ALA A 395 -7.14 -7.01 17.35
N VAL A 396 -6.21 -7.18 18.29
CA VAL A 396 -5.58 -6.09 19.04
C VAL A 396 -4.09 -6.33 19.06
N ALA A 397 -3.29 -5.31 18.75
CA ALA A 397 -1.86 -5.34 18.99
C ALA A 397 -1.45 -4.15 19.87
N ILE A 398 -0.72 -4.43 20.94
CA ILE A 398 -0.13 -3.42 21.83
C ILE A 398 1.38 -3.43 21.55
N LEU A 399 1.91 -2.34 21.02
CA LEU A 399 3.31 -2.20 20.61
C LEU A 399 4.05 -1.31 21.60
N ASN A 400 5.06 -1.86 22.28
CA ASN A 400 6.08 -1.06 22.95
C ASN A 400 7.12 -0.62 21.93
N ARG A 401 7.19 0.68 21.63
CA ARG A 401 8.14 1.24 20.64
C ARG A 401 9.54 1.43 21.24
N ARG A 402 9.66 1.34 22.56
CA ARG A 402 10.88 1.66 23.32
C ARG A 402 11.80 0.45 23.46
N ASP A 403 13.06 0.75 23.68
CA ASP A 403 14.16 -0.19 23.93
C ASP A 403 14.21 -0.73 25.37
N LYS A 404 13.17 -0.47 26.16
CA LYS A 404 13.04 -0.90 27.56
C LYS A 404 11.60 -1.31 27.89
N PRO A 405 11.39 -2.12 28.94
CA PRO A 405 10.05 -2.51 29.35
C PRO A 405 9.10 -1.33 29.59
N PHE A 406 7.81 -1.55 29.36
CA PHE A 406 6.76 -0.54 29.54
C PHE A 406 5.44 -1.17 29.95
N ASP A 407 4.70 -0.47 30.81
CA ASP A 407 3.32 -0.81 31.14
C ASP A 407 2.37 -0.04 30.24
N ALA A 408 1.51 -0.76 29.52
CA ALA A 408 0.50 -0.19 28.64
C ALA A 408 -0.90 -0.67 29.06
N THR A 409 -1.84 0.27 29.14
CA THR A 409 -3.23 0.00 29.51
C THR A 409 -4.11 -0.11 28.27
N LEU A 410 -4.80 -1.25 28.15
CA LEU A 410 -5.84 -1.47 27.14
C LEU A 410 -7.21 -1.24 27.78
N THR A 411 -8.00 -0.33 27.22
CA THR A 411 -9.37 -0.06 27.66
C THR A 411 -10.40 -0.71 26.73
N ALA A 412 -11.63 -0.89 27.22
CA ALA A 412 -12.77 -1.32 26.42
C ALA A 412 -13.10 -0.32 25.31
N ASP A 413 -12.90 0.98 25.58
CA ASP A 413 -13.11 2.07 24.63
C ASP A 413 -12.15 2.00 23.44
N HIS A 414 -10.87 1.67 23.64
CA HIS A 414 -9.95 1.41 22.53
C HIS A 414 -10.51 0.35 21.57
N LEU A 415 -11.25 -0.62 22.10
CA LEU A 415 -11.84 -1.71 21.33
C LEU A 415 -13.23 -1.38 20.78
N LYS A 416 -13.84 -0.24 21.17
CA LYS A 416 -15.27 0.06 20.93
C LYS A 416 -16.18 -1.05 21.47
N LEU A 417 -15.78 -1.63 22.60
CA LEU A 417 -16.52 -2.63 23.36
C LEU A 417 -17.02 -2.00 24.67
N ARG A 418 -18.02 -2.64 25.27
CA ARG A 418 -18.65 -2.19 26.50
C ARG A 418 -17.72 -2.35 27.70
N ALA A 419 -17.46 -1.26 28.42
CA ALA A 419 -16.68 -1.27 29.66
C ALA A 419 -17.35 -2.06 30.80
N ASP A 420 -18.69 -2.11 30.81
CA ASP A 420 -19.48 -2.81 31.83
C ASP A 420 -19.67 -4.31 31.54
N ALA A 421 -19.04 -4.85 30.49
CA ALA A 421 -19.11 -6.26 30.09
C ALA A 421 -17.72 -6.92 30.09
N ASP A 422 -17.69 -8.25 30.23
CA ASP A 422 -16.43 -9.01 30.14
C ASP A 422 -15.91 -9.03 28.69
N ILE A 423 -14.60 -8.80 28.55
CA ILE A 423 -13.86 -8.84 27.28
C ILE A 423 -12.81 -9.94 27.41
N SER A 424 -12.95 -11.02 26.65
CA SER A 424 -11.96 -12.08 26.58
C SER A 424 -10.87 -11.77 25.57
N LEU A 425 -9.62 -12.06 25.91
CA LEU A 425 -8.44 -11.93 25.05
C LEU A 425 -7.73 -13.28 24.90
N ASP A 426 -7.55 -13.72 23.66
CA ASP A 426 -6.76 -14.89 23.29
C ASP A 426 -5.42 -14.44 22.69
N ASP A 427 -4.31 -14.68 23.38
CA ASP A 427 -2.96 -14.37 22.89
C ASP A 427 -2.62 -15.26 21.69
N LEU A 428 -2.24 -14.64 20.57
CA LEU A 428 -2.02 -15.34 19.31
C LEU A 428 -0.63 -15.96 19.18
N TRP A 429 0.30 -15.61 20.06
CA TRP A 429 1.62 -16.25 20.17
C TRP A 429 1.62 -17.39 21.18
N THR A 430 0.99 -17.21 22.34
CA THR A 430 1.03 -18.19 23.44
C THR A 430 -0.20 -19.08 23.51
N GLY A 431 -1.34 -18.63 22.99
CA GLY A 431 -2.65 -19.27 23.17
C GLY A 431 -3.27 -19.06 24.55
N THR A 432 -2.64 -18.26 25.41
CA THR A 432 -3.18 -17.96 26.73
C THR A 432 -4.44 -17.12 26.60
N ARG A 433 -5.52 -17.56 27.28
CA ARG A 433 -6.77 -16.81 27.39
C ARG A 433 -6.77 -16.01 28.68
N THR A 434 -7.20 -14.77 28.58
CA THR A 434 -7.45 -13.89 29.73
C THR A 434 -8.76 -13.13 29.52
N SER A 435 -9.26 -12.43 30.54
CA SER A 435 -10.35 -11.47 30.37
C SER A 435 -10.15 -10.23 31.22
N PHE A 436 -10.92 -9.19 30.93
CA PHE A 436 -11.00 -7.97 31.71
C PHE A 436 -12.35 -7.26 31.54
N ARG A 437 -12.63 -6.30 32.42
CA ARG A 437 -13.72 -5.32 32.30
C ARG A 437 -13.10 -3.94 32.44
N ASP A 438 -13.69 -2.96 31.76
CA ASP A 438 -13.21 -1.58 31.69
C ASP A 438 -11.79 -1.44 31.10
N GLU A 439 -10.76 -1.82 31.85
CA GLU A 439 -9.36 -1.75 31.41
C GLU A 439 -8.47 -2.87 31.98
N ARG A 440 -7.31 -3.05 31.35
CA ARG A 440 -6.25 -3.96 31.81
C ARG A 440 -4.87 -3.46 31.42
N THR A 441 -3.96 -3.46 32.39
CA THR A 441 -2.55 -3.14 32.16
C THR A 441 -1.73 -4.39 31.81
N PHE A 442 -0.84 -4.24 30.84
CA PHE A 442 0.12 -5.25 30.41
C PHE A 442 1.53 -4.70 30.53
N THR A 443 2.45 -5.49 31.05
CA THR A 443 3.90 -5.20 30.99
C THR A 443 4.48 -5.82 29.74
N LEU A 444 5.03 -4.98 28.86
CA LEU A 444 5.69 -5.38 27.62
C LEU A 444 7.20 -5.27 27.79
N ALA A 445 7.94 -6.25 27.27
CA ALA A 445 9.39 -6.14 27.11
C ALA A 445 9.75 -5.05 26.08
N ALA A 446 11.03 -4.67 26.02
CA ALA A 446 11.56 -3.81 24.97
C ALA A 446 11.12 -4.31 23.58
N HIS A 447 10.64 -3.40 22.73
CA HIS A 447 10.24 -3.69 21.34
C HIS A 447 9.16 -4.77 21.16
N GLN A 448 8.49 -5.20 22.24
CA GLN A 448 7.51 -6.27 22.15
C GLN A 448 6.19 -5.77 21.55
N ALA A 449 5.57 -6.61 20.72
CA ALA A 449 4.15 -6.50 20.40
C ALA A 449 3.38 -7.68 21.02
N LEU A 450 2.41 -7.38 21.89
CA LEU A 450 1.41 -8.37 22.31
C LEU A 450 0.26 -8.36 21.31
N VAL A 451 -0.22 -9.53 20.89
CA VAL A 451 -1.27 -9.65 19.88
C VAL A 451 -2.37 -10.59 20.36
N PHE A 452 -3.60 -10.09 20.37
CA PHE A 452 -4.76 -10.80 20.87
C PHE A 452 -5.88 -10.87 19.85
N ARG A 453 -6.70 -11.92 19.94
CA ARG A 453 -8.09 -11.88 19.50
C ARG A 453 -8.98 -11.54 20.69
N ALA A 454 -9.76 -10.48 20.56
CA ALA A 454 -10.65 -9.92 21.57
C ALA A 454 -12.12 -10.20 21.24
N ARG A 455 -12.92 -10.57 22.26
CA ARG A 455 -14.37 -10.77 22.14
C ARG A 455 -15.09 -10.12 23.32
N GLY A 456 -16.14 -9.37 23.03
CA GLY A 456 -16.98 -8.72 24.04
C GLY A 456 -18.21 -8.07 23.42
N GLY A 457 -19.09 -7.51 24.25
CA GLY A 457 -20.26 -6.76 23.77
C GLY A 457 -19.84 -5.44 23.12
N ARG A 458 -20.39 -5.13 21.95
CA ARG A 458 -20.09 -3.88 21.22
C ARG A 458 -20.75 -2.67 21.87
N GLN A 459 -20.10 -1.51 21.77
CA GLN A 459 -20.71 -0.23 22.17
C GLN A 459 -21.90 0.13 21.28
N LEU A 460 -21.82 -0.17 19.98
CA LEU A 460 -22.91 -0.06 19.02
C LEU A 460 -23.58 -1.45 18.85
N PRO A 461 -24.74 -1.73 19.48
CA PRO A 461 -25.27 -3.10 19.57
C PRO A 461 -25.74 -3.70 18.23
N ASN A 462 -26.25 -2.86 17.33
CA ASN A 462 -26.90 -3.29 16.07
C ASN A 462 -26.12 -2.86 14.83
N GLY A 463 -24.82 -2.63 14.93
CA GLY A 463 -24.04 -2.10 13.82
C GLY A 463 -22.54 -2.09 14.08
N LEU A 464 -21.85 -1.38 13.20
CA LEU A 464 -20.43 -1.05 13.32
C LEU A 464 -20.23 0.39 12.86
N TYR A 465 -19.32 1.10 13.53
CA TYR A 465 -18.85 2.38 13.04
C TYR A 465 -18.06 2.17 11.75
N LEU A 466 -18.10 3.13 10.82
CA LEU A 466 -17.32 3.06 9.59
C LEU A 466 -15.81 3.05 9.86
N SER A 467 -15.38 3.65 10.98
CA SER A 467 -13.99 3.56 11.43
C SER A 467 -13.57 2.17 11.91
N GLU A 468 -14.50 1.24 12.13
CA GLU A 468 -14.21 -0.19 12.34
C GLU A 468 -14.20 -0.98 11.03
N LEU A 469 -14.67 -0.39 9.94
CA LEU A 469 -14.88 -1.04 8.64
C LEU A 469 -14.03 -0.42 7.51
N PRO A 470 -12.73 -0.14 7.70
CA PRO A 470 -11.93 0.50 6.67
C PRO A 470 -11.90 -0.29 5.35
N GLY A 471 -12.00 -1.63 5.41
CA GLY A 471 -12.05 -2.50 4.21
C GLY A 471 -13.33 -2.35 3.38
N ARG A 472 -14.35 -1.62 3.88
CA ARG A 472 -15.60 -1.32 3.17
C ARG A 472 -15.68 0.13 2.69
N VAL A 473 -14.71 0.97 3.02
CA VAL A 473 -14.69 2.39 2.70
C VAL A 473 -13.58 2.66 1.68
N ASN A 474 -13.89 3.41 0.63
CA ASN A 474 -12.93 3.89 -0.36
C ASN A 474 -13.07 5.40 -0.52
N PRO A 475 -12.05 6.19 -0.18
CA PRO A 475 -12.02 7.60 -0.53
C PRO A 475 -11.91 7.76 -2.05
N ALA A 476 -13.01 7.92 -2.77
CA ALA A 476 -12.99 8.10 -4.23
C ALA A 476 -12.40 9.46 -4.62
N VAL A 477 -12.72 10.48 -3.83
CA VAL A 477 -12.14 11.82 -3.85
C VAL A 477 -11.89 12.22 -2.41
N ASP A 478 -10.68 12.62 -2.05
CA ASP A 478 -10.28 12.89 -0.67
C ASP A 478 -10.15 14.39 -0.33
N GLY A 479 -10.42 15.27 -1.31
CA GLY A 479 -10.36 16.71 -1.17
C GLY A 479 -8.94 17.30 -1.20
N ILE A 480 -7.91 16.48 -1.35
CA ILE A 480 -6.53 16.98 -1.45
C ILE A 480 -6.30 17.52 -2.87
N THR A 481 -5.92 18.79 -2.96
CA THR A 481 -5.58 19.45 -4.24
C THR A 481 -4.10 19.76 -4.38
N VAL A 482 -3.34 19.70 -3.28
CA VAL A 482 -1.89 19.92 -3.26
C VAL A 482 -1.24 18.87 -2.35
N PRO A 483 -0.23 18.12 -2.82
CA PRO A 483 0.55 17.25 -1.96
C PRO A 483 1.28 18.06 -0.88
N GLU A 484 1.17 17.61 0.35
CA GLU A 484 1.86 18.15 1.53
C GLU A 484 2.81 17.08 2.13
N ASN A 485 3.54 17.35 3.21
CA ASN A 485 4.41 16.37 3.87
C ASN A 485 3.71 15.71 5.06
N GLU A 486 3.75 14.39 5.23
CA GLU A 486 3.20 13.66 6.40
C GLU A 486 4.15 13.69 7.62
N PRO A 487 3.98 14.55 8.63
CA PRO A 487 4.96 14.80 9.69
C PRO A 487 4.83 13.83 10.84
N MET A 488 3.75 13.04 10.84
CA MET A 488 3.46 12.02 11.84
C MET A 488 4.08 10.67 11.49
N ILE A 489 4.78 10.55 10.36
CA ILE A 489 5.64 9.39 10.11
C ILE A 489 6.88 9.54 10.98
N HIS A 490 7.13 8.55 11.83
CA HIS A 490 8.37 8.48 12.60
C HIS A 490 9.57 8.70 11.67
N ARG A 491 10.44 9.64 12.05
CA ARG A 491 11.57 10.06 11.23
C ARG A 491 12.63 8.98 11.21
N GLY A 492 12.46 8.01 10.32
CA GLY A 492 13.55 7.16 9.86
C GLY A 492 14.52 8.00 9.05
N ILE A 493 15.70 8.27 9.60
CA ILE A 493 16.83 8.71 8.80
C ILE A 493 17.40 7.44 8.15
N LEU A 494 17.67 7.50 6.85
CA LEU A 494 18.26 6.37 6.13
C LEU A 494 19.61 6.00 6.75
N HIS A 495 20.06 4.76 6.48
CA HIS A 495 21.29 4.24 7.06
C HIS A 495 22.48 5.16 6.75
N TRP A 496 23.43 5.22 7.68
CA TRP A 496 24.64 6.01 7.48
C TRP A 496 25.37 5.54 6.21
N ASN A 497 25.72 6.49 5.35
CA ASN A 497 26.49 6.24 4.13
C ASN A 497 27.82 6.99 4.15
N SER A 498 27.79 8.31 4.40
CA SER A 498 28.97 9.17 4.43
C SER A 498 28.77 10.44 5.26
N THR A 499 29.87 11.06 5.71
CA THR A 499 29.89 12.43 6.24
C THR A 499 30.11 13.50 5.15
N ARG A 500 30.36 13.09 3.90
CA ARG A 500 30.42 14.00 2.76
C ARG A 500 29.01 14.26 2.23
N GLY A 501 28.51 15.48 2.37
CA GLY A 501 27.18 15.90 1.94
C GLY A 501 26.24 16.22 3.11
N GLY A 502 24.98 16.52 2.80
CA GLY A 502 24.00 16.98 3.81
C GLY A 502 23.31 15.89 4.63
N GLY A 503 23.72 14.61 4.47
CA GLY A 503 22.94 13.45 4.92
C GLY A 503 21.63 13.29 4.15
N GLU A 504 20.84 12.26 4.48
CA GLU A 504 19.51 12.09 3.90
C GLU A 504 18.45 12.74 4.79
N ARG A 505 17.67 13.64 4.19
CA ARG A 505 16.54 14.31 4.85
C ARG A 505 15.33 13.37 4.83
N PRO A 506 14.40 13.49 5.79
CA PRO A 506 13.11 12.81 5.68
C PRO A 506 12.47 13.13 4.33
N ARG A 507 12.25 12.09 3.51
CA ARG A 507 11.56 12.18 2.23
C ARG A 507 10.13 11.74 2.47
N TYR A 508 9.21 12.68 2.31
CA TYR A 508 7.78 12.47 2.54
C TYR A 508 7.06 12.44 1.20
N ALA A 509 5.93 11.75 1.16
CA ALA A 509 5.20 11.53 -0.05
C ALA A 509 3.69 11.70 0.13
N GLY A 510 3.29 12.95 0.38
CA GLY A 510 1.92 13.35 0.69
C GLY A 510 1.73 13.63 2.18
N TRP A 511 0.71 14.43 2.50
CA TRP A 511 0.06 14.55 3.81
C TRP A 511 -1.43 14.30 3.53
N GLY A 512 -2.10 13.60 4.45
CA GLY A 512 -3.55 13.71 4.60
C GLY A 512 -4.36 12.67 3.84
N GLY A 513 -5.64 12.98 3.72
CA GLY A 513 -6.66 12.10 3.20
C GLY A 513 -7.68 11.77 4.26
N ALA A 514 -8.63 10.91 3.91
CA ALA A 514 -9.62 10.45 4.87
C ALA A 514 -8.94 9.64 5.99
N GLN A 515 -9.34 9.90 7.23
CA GLN A 515 -8.84 9.24 8.44
C GLN A 515 -9.99 8.64 9.24
N VAL A 516 -9.68 7.56 9.95
CA VAL A 516 -10.56 6.93 10.94
C VAL A 516 -10.28 7.56 12.30
N ASP A 517 -11.34 7.98 12.99
CA ASP A 517 -11.30 8.49 14.38
C ASP A 517 -10.37 9.70 14.62
N ALA A 518 -9.87 10.31 13.55
CA ALA A 518 -9.03 11.50 13.56
C ALA A 518 -9.30 12.34 12.31
N THR A 519 -8.90 13.62 12.34
CA THR A 519 -8.95 14.48 11.17
C THR A 519 -7.86 14.07 10.17
N PRO A 520 -7.92 14.52 8.90
CA PRO A 520 -6.82 14.37 7.94
C PRO A 520 -5.45 14.85 8.46
N TYR A 521 -5.44 15.68 9.50
CA TYR A 521 -4.24 16.24 10.14
C TYR A 521 -3.84 15.52 11.44
N GLY A 522 -4.50 14.41 11.78
CA GLY A 522 -4.20 13.64 12.99
C GLY A 522 -4.70 14.29 14.28
N GLU A 523 -5.62 15.24 14.19
CA GLU A 523 -6.25 15.87 15.36
C GLU A 523 -7.49 15.08 15.79
N THR A 524 -7.86 15.19 17.07
CA THR A 524 -9.10 14.59 17.58
C THR A 524 -10.31 15.26 16.94
N LEU A 525 -11.24 14.44 16.42
CA LEU A 525 -12.49 14.90 15.83
C LEU A 525 -13.27 15.81 16.79
N GLY A 526 -13.67 16.98 16.32
CA GLY A 526 -14.39 17.98 17.12
C GLY A 526 -15.33 18.82 16.27
N ILE A 527 -16.57 19.02 16.71
CA ILE A 527 -17.51 19.95 16.07
C ILE A 527 -18.07 20.88 17.14
N ALA A 528 -17.78 22.18 17.01
CA ALA A 528 -18.23 23.22 17.94
C ALA A 528 -17.87 22.91 19.40
N GLY A 529 -16.64 22.43 19.62
CA GLY A 529 -16.11 22.06 20.93
C GLY A 529 -16.53 20.69 21.45
N LYS A 530 -17.50 20.01 20.82
CA LYS A 530 -17.85 18.63 21.17
C LYS A 530 -16.89 17.66 20.50
N ARG A 531 -16.16 16.89 21.30
CA ARG A 531 -15.26 15.82 20.84
C ARG A 531 -16.02 14.55 20.48
N TYR A 532 -15.49 13.81 19.51
CA TYR A 532 -16.02 12.51 19.10
C TYR A 532 -14.89 11.49 19.10
N ALA A 533 -15.14 10.34 19.74
CA ALA A 533 -14.20 9.22 19.75
C ALA A 533 -14.28 8.37 18.49
N THR A 534 -15.40 8.45 17.75
CA THR A 534 -15.61 7.66 16.54
C THR A 534 -16.05 8.51 15.36
N GLY A 535 -15.60 8.16 14.16
CA GLY A 535 -16.06 8.78 12.92
C GLY A 535 -15.04 8.74 11.80
N LEU A 536 -15.36 9.45 10.72
CA LEU A 536 -14.44 9.67 9.60
C LEU A 536 -14.12 11.16 9.48
N GLY A 537 -12.85 11.51 9.58
CA GLY A 537 -12.35 12.84 9.26
C GLY A 537 -11.96 12.91 7.78
N VAL A 538 -12.49 13.89 7.06
CA VAL A 538 -12.19 14.12 5.64
C VAL A 538 -11.98 15.60 5.38
N LEU A 539 -11.51 15.97 4.20
CA LEU A 539 -11.53 17.37 3.77
C LEU A 539 -12.87 17.67 3.08
N ALA A 540 -13.27 18.95 3.06
CA ALA A 540 -14.33 19.42 2.18
C ALA A 540 -13.97 19.13 0.71
N ASN A 541 -14.99 19.01 -0.13
CA ASN A 541 -14.87 18.51 -1.51
C ASN A 541 -14.34 17.07 -1.57
N SER A 542 -14.89 16.20 -0.73
CA SER A 542 -14.60 14.77 -0.73
C SER A 542 -15.83 13.93 -1.06
N ARG A 543 -15.58 12.72 -1.57
CA ARG A 543 -16.55 11.65 -1.82
C ARG A 543 -15.98 10.33 -1.33
N LEU A 544 -16.62 9.73 -0.33
CA LEU A 544 -16.33 8.36 0.11
C LEU A 544 -17.34 7.40 -0.48
N GLU A 545 -16.89 6.23 -0.90
CA GLU A 545 -17.71 5.09 -1.31
C GLU A 545 -17.70 4.05 -0.18
N VAL A 546 -18.88 3.54 0.19
CA VAL A 546 -19.06 2.65 1.34
C VAL A 546 -19.90 1.45 0.92
N ARG A 547 -19.37 0.24 1.04
CA ARG A 547 -20.14 -0.99 0.80
C ARG A 547 -21.13 -1.22 1.94
N ALA A 548 -22.42 -1.12 1.65
CA ALA A 548 -23.47 -1.18 2.67
C ALA A 548 -23.64 -2.57 3.30
N GLY A 549 -23.43 -3.63 2.50
CA GLY A 549 -23.63 -5.01 2.97
C GLY A 549 -25.10 -5.28 3.30
N ASP A 550 -25.36 -5.75 4.52
CA ASP A 550 -26.68 -6.06 5.08
C ASP A 550 -27.28 -4.91 5.90
N ALA A 551 -26.65 -3.74 5.90
CA ALA A 551 -27.14 -2.58 6.60
C ALA A 551 -28.50 -2.12 6.07
N LYS A 552 -29.36 -1.68 6.99
CA LYS A 552 -30.66 -1.07 6.69
C LYS A 552 -30.62 0.44 6.84
N ARG A 553 -29.72 0.95 7.68
CA ARG A 553 -29.61 2.37 7.96
C ARG A 553 -28.16 2.84 8.00
N PHE A 554 -27.93 4.00 7.42
CA PHE A 554 -26.74 4.80 7.66
C PHE A 554 -27.08 5.96 8.62
N THR A 555 -26.20 6.24 9.57
CA THR A 555 -26.33 7.36 10.52
C THR A 555 -24.99 8.04 10.74
N ALA A 556 -24.99 9.37 10.91
CA ALA A 556 -23.83 10.15 11.36
C ALA A 556 -24.28 11.49 11.97
N SER A 557 -23.38 12.16 12.69
CA SER A 557 -23.47 13.60 12.98
C SER A 557 -22.44 14.35 12.16
N VAL A 558 -22.83 15.40 11.45
CA VAL A 558 -21.95 16.08 10.49
C VAL A 558 -21.70 17.54 10.85
N GLY A 559 -20.51 18.03 10.52
CA GLY A 559 -20.11 19.43 10.75
C GLY A 559 -18.70 19.73 10.26
N VAL A 560 -18.36 21.03 10.27
CA VAL A 560 -16.99 21.51 10.03
C VAL A 560 -16.18 21.25 11.30
N ASP A 561 -14.98 20.68 11.13
CA ASP A 561 -14.15 20.29 12.27
C ASP A 561 -13.52 21.51 12.97
N ASP A 562 -13.27 21.40 14.27
CA ASP A 562 -12.65 22.46 15.08
C ASP A 562 -11.20 22.78 14.63
N SER A 563 -10.53 21.85 13.93
CA SER A 563 -9.20 22.04 13.30
C SER A 563 -9.23 22.82 11.99
N ALA A 564 -10.41 23.26 11.52
CA ALA A 564 -10.54 24.05 10.30
C ALA A 564 -9.72 25.36 10.34
N ARG A 565 -9.14 25.72 9.19
CA ARG A 565 -8.20 26.84 9.05
C ARG A 565 -8.82 28.04 8.34
N ASP A 566 -9.54 27.83 7.24
CA ASP A 566 -10.17 28.92 6.47
C ASP A 566 -11.45 29.39 7.18
N ARG A 567 -12.34 28.46 7.55
CA ARG A 567 -13.59 28.66 8.32
C ARG A 567 -14.63 29.57 7.63
N SER A 568 -14.33 30.11 6.45
CA SER A 568 -15.18 31.11 5.80
C SER A 568 -16.28 30.51 4.92
N HIS A 569 -16.13 29.25 4.51
CA HIS A 569 -17.02 28.59 3.55
C HIS A 569 -17.87 27.50 4.20
N PRO A 570 -19.20 27.51 3.98
CA PRO A 570 -20.06 26.46 4.50
C PRO A 570 -19.86 25.16 3.71
N VAL A 571 -19.98 24.03 4.40
CA VAL A 571 -19.88 22.68 3.82
C VAL A 571 -21.22 21.99 3.93
N ARG A 572 -21.65 21.32 2.86
CA ARG A 572 -22.90 20.57 2.84
C ARG A 572 -22.64 19.08 2.70
N PHE A 573 -23.32 18.30 3.52
CA PHE A 573 -23.20 16.85 3.54
C PHE A 573 -24.37 16.21 2.81
N ALA A 574 -24.09 15.18 2.04
CA ALA A 574 -25.09 14.40 1.32
C ALA A 574 -24.75 12.91 1.37
N VAL A 575 -25.80 12.10 1.52
CA VAL A 575 -25.72 10.64 1.49
C VAL A 575 -26.48 10.17 0.26
N TYR A 576 -25.82 9.40 -0.58
CA TYR A 576 -26.40 8.76 -1.75
C TYR A 576 -26.39 7.25 -1.59
N GLY A 577 -27.39 6.56 -2.16
CA GLY A 577 -27.42 5.10 -2.29
C GLY A 577 -27.55 4.73 -3.75
N ASP A 578 -26.61 3.95 -4.26
CA ASP A 578 -26.53 3.52 -5.66
C ASP A 578 -26.72 4.70 -6.65
N GLY A 579 -26.10 5.85 -6.34
CA GLY A 579 -26.16 7.08 -7.13
C GLY A 579 -27.36 7.99 -6.86
N ARG A 580 -28.33 7.59 -6.02
CA ARG A 580 -29.54 8.35 -5.72
C ARG A 580 -29.42 9.09 -4.40
N LEU A 581 -29.82 10.36 -4.34
CA LEU A 581 -29.78 11.15 -3.11
C LEU A 581 -30.80 10.58 -2.10
N LEU A 582 -30.32 10.26 -0.89
CA LEU A 582 -31.13 9.73 0.21
C LEU A 582 -31.31 10.75 1.34
N ALA A 583 -30.25 11.48 1.68
CA ALA A 583 -30.27 12.48 2.73
C ALA A 583 -29.31 13.63 2.43
N ARG A 584 -29.62 14.83 2.96
CA ARG A 584 -28.78 16.02 2.80
C ARG A 584 -28.91 16.93 4.01
N SER A 585 -27.81 17.52 4.45
CA SER A 585 -27.80 18.53 5.51
C SER A 585 -28.14 19.93 4.96
N LYS A 586 -28.47 20.85 5.87
CA LYS A 586 -28.27 22.29 5.61
C LYS A 586 -26.76 22.57 5.38
N PRO A 587 -26.37 23.70 4.75
CA PRO A 587 -24.97 24.11 4.78
C PRO A 587 -24.54 24.30 6.24
N MET A 588 -23.44 23.67 6.62
CA MET A 588 -22.86 23.75 7.95
C MET A 588 -21.70 24.76 7.93
N ARG A 589 -21.69 25.68 8.89
CA ARG A 589 -20.59 26.63 9.10
C ARG A 589 -19.72 26.20 10.28
N PHE A 590 -18.47 26.67 10.30
CA PHE A 590 -17.61 26.54 11.47
C PHE A 590 -18.29 27.13 12.72
N GLY A 591 -18.20 26.42 13.85
CA GLY A 591 -18.82 26.80 15.12
C GLY A 591 -20.30 26.45 15.26
N GLU A 592 -20.97 25.95 14.23
CA GLU A 592 -22.32 25.39 14.39
C GLU A 592 -22.26 23.99 15.02
N ALA A 593 -23.21 23.69 15.90
CA ALA A 593 -23.36 22.35 16.46
C ALA A 593 -23.59 21.31 15.36
N ALA A 594 -23.05 20.10 15.57
CA ALA A 594 -23.21 18.98 14.66
C ALA A 594 -24.69 18.68 14.39
N VAL A 595 -25.02 18.37 13.14
CA VAL A 595 -26.38 18.03 12.72
C VAL A 595 -26.48 16.53 12.42
N PRO A 596 -27.48 15.81 12.95
CA PRO A 596 -27.68 14.42 12.60
C PRO A 596 -28.10 14.27 11.14
N ILE A 597 -27.53 13.27 10.46
CA ILE A 597 -27.94 12.83 9.12
C ILE A 597 -28.16 11.32 9.14
N ALA A 598 -29.25 10.87 8.54
CA ALA A 598 -29.58 9.46 8.45
C ALA A 598 -30.24 9.14 7.12
N ALA A 599 -30.02 7.92 6.62
CA ALA A 599 -30.59 7.43 5.37
C ALA A 599 -31.02 5.97 5.50
N ASP A 600 -32.16 5.63 4.90
CA ASP A 600 -32.54 4.24 4.64
C ASP A 600 -31.67 3.69 3.51
N VAL A 601 -30.90 2.65 3.81
CA VAL A 601 -29.99 1.98 2.88
C VAL A 601 -30.35 0.51 2.69
N ALA A 602 -31.57 0.11 3.08
CA ALA A 602 -32.06 -1.24 2.86
C ALA A 602 -32.06 -1.57 1.36
N GLY A 603 -31.31 -2.60 0.98
CA GLY A 603 -31.16 -3.02 -0.42
C GLY A 603 -30.21 -2.16 -1.27
N VAL A 604 -29.63 -1.09 -0.71
CA VAL A 604 -28.56 -0.31 -1.35
C VAL A 604 -27.28 -1.12 -1.33
N LYS A 605 -26.55 -1.19 -2.46
CA LYS A 605 -25.26 -1.90 -2.51
C LYS A 605 -24.11 -0.98 -2.09
N LEU A 606 -24.15 0.26 -2.55
CA LEU A 606 -23.11 1.25 -2.32
C LEU A 606 -23.72 2.56 -1.80
N VAL A 607 -23.20 3.02 -0.66
CA VAL A 607 -23.48 4.35 -0.13
C VAL A 607 -22.35 5.29 -0.52
N GLU A 608 -22.66 6.50 -0.97
CA GLU A 608 -21.67 7.55 -1.21
C GLU A 608 -21.88 8.71 -0.24
N LEU A 609 -20.83 9.07 0.49
CA LEU A 609 -20.81 10.17 1.45
C LEU A 609 -20.08 11.36 0.81
N VAL A 610 -20.80 12.45 0.55
CA VAL A 610 -20.26 13.63 -0.12
C VAL A 610 -20.24 14.82 0.83
N ALA A 611 -19.07 15.43 1.00
CA ALA A 611 -18.93 16.72 1.68
C ALA A 611 -18.60 17.80 0.65
N GLU A 612 -19.58 18.61 0.27
CA GLU A 612 -19.49 19.64 -0.76
C GLU A 612 -19.16 21.00 -0.13
N GLY A 613 -17.97 21.52 -0.41
CA GLY A 613 -17.51 22.86 0.02
C GLY A 613 -17.40 23.83 -1.16
N LYS A 614 -16.62 24.90 -1.01
CA LYS A 614 -16.28 25.79 -2.12
C LYS A 614 -15.23 25.11 -3.01
N ARG A 615 -15.45 25.20 -4.33
CA ARG A 615 -14.55 24.60 -5.32
C ARG A 615 -13.32 25.46 -5.55
N GLY A 616 -12.22 24.82 -5.95
CA GLY A 616 -10.96 25.49 -6.27
C GLY A 616 -10.21 26.00 -5.04
N GLU A 617 -10.60 25.58 -3.84
CA GLU A 617 -9.83 25.83 -2.63
C GLU A 617 -8.52 25.04 -2.67
N ARG A 618 -7.44 25.74 -2.33
CA ARG A 618 -6.11 25.14 -2.25
C ARG A 618 -5.97 24.24 -1.01
N PHE A 619 -6.62 24.60 0.09
CA PHE A 619 -6.60 23.87 1.34
C PHE A 619 -8.04 23.78 1.89
N PRO A 620 -8.85 22.83 1.39
CA PRO A 620 -10.22 22.68 1.86
C PRO A 620 -10.24 22.36 3.35
N ASP A 621 -11.22 22.89 4.08
CA ASP A 621 -11.29 22.67 5.52
C ASP A 621 -11.59 21.20 5.89
N PRO A 622 -11.04 20.68 6.99
CA PRO A 622 -11.42 19.41 7.57
C PRO A 622 -12.88 19.44 8.04
N VAL A 623 -13.57 18.33 7.78
CA VAL A 623 -14.96 18.10 8.14
C VAL A 623 -15.13 16.68 8.66
N VAL A 624 -16.20 16.47 9.44
CA VAL A 624 -16.37 15.22 10.18
C VAL A 624 -17.69 14.56 9.83
N TRP A 625 -17.62 13.24 9.61
CA TRP A 625 -18.75 12.31 9.71
C TRP A 625 -18.65 11.59 11.05
N ALA A 626 -19.08 12.25 12.12
CA ALA A 626 -18.93 11.77 13.48
C ALA A 626 -19.92 10.64 13.77
N ASP A 627 -19.48 9.62 14.50
CA ASP A 627 -20.23 8.40 14.81
C ASP A 627 -20.86 7.76 13.56
N ALA A 628 -20.22 7.95 12.40
CA ALA A 628 -20.71 7.40 11.14
C ALA A 628 -20.78 5.88 11.21
N ALA A 629 -21.96 5.32 10.98
CA ALA A 629 -22.22 3.90 11.22
C ALA A 629 -23.17 3.29 10.19
N LEU A 630 -23.02 1.97 10.02
CA LEU A 630 -23.96 1.10 9.34
C LEU A 630 -24.69 0.25 10.37
N VAL A 631 -26.01 0.29 10.36
CA VAL A 631 -26.88 -0.35 11.35
C VAL A 631 -27.83 -1.33 10.64
N THR A 632 -28.03 -2.51 11.22
CA THR A 632 -28.83 -3.62 10.66
C THR A 632 -30.30 -3.64 11.11
N GLN A 633 -30.67 -2.74 12.02
CA GLN A 633 -32.02 -2.57 12.56
C GLN A 633 -32.55 -1.15 12.38
#